data_AF-X0S290-F1
#
_entry.id   AF-X0S290-F1
#
_cell.length_a   1.000
_cell.length_b   1.000
_cell.length_c   1.000
_cell.angle_alpha   90.00
_cell.angle_beta   90.00
_cell.angle_gamma   90.00
#
_symmetry.space_group_name_H-M   'P 1'
#
loop_
_entity.id
_entity.type
_entity.pdbx_description
1 polymer ?
#
loop_
_entity_poly.entity_id
_entity_poly.type
_entity_poly.pdbx_seq_one_letter_code
_entity_poly.pdbx_strand_id
1 'polypeptide(L)'
;MKGDERILGDGDFVEKVLKGSEEKLERKYKFEAEGYDFDWVVRHVAQLLGMEPPDVLARGKYRQTVKARSLVCYWCHRELGMTTVELAKKLKLSQPTVSESVVRGQKIVAEEGLSLLEKMKL
;
A
#
# COMPACT_ATOMS: atom_id res chain seq x y z
N MET A 1 -10.19 37.42 -7.16
CA MET A 1 -11.30 36.77 -6.41
C MET A 1 -10.95 35.29 -6.29
N LYS A 2 -10.69 34.82 -5.06
CA LYS A 2 -10.74 33.45 -4.50
C LYS A 2 -10.18 32.29 -5.37
N GLY A 3 -9.25 31.46 -4.92
CA GLY A 3 -8.64 31.28 -3.60
C GLY A 3 -7.51 30.28 -3.77
N ASP A 4 -6.36 30.66 -3.22
CA ASP A 4 -5.16 29.87 -3.10
C ASP A 4 -5.40 28.81 -2.01
N GLU A 5 -5.82 27.60 -2.40
CA GLU A 5 -5.88 26.46 -1.48
C GLU A 5 -4.55 25.71 -1.56
N ARG A 6 -3.58 26.24 -0.81
CA ARG A 6 -2.48 25.46 -0.26
C ARG A 6 -3.09 24.35 0.57
N ILE A 7 -3.27 23.17 -0.03
CA ILE A 7 -3.52 21.95 0.73
C ILE A 7 -2.21 21.61 1.44
N LEU A 8 -2.09 22.19 2.62
CA LEU A 8 -1.25 21.76 3.73
C LEU A 8 -1.71 20.35 4.11
N GLY A 9 -1.21 19.34 3.40
CA GLY A 9 -1.39 17.93 3.71
C GLY A 9 -0.26 17.41 4.57
N ASP A 10 0.16 18.19 5.57
CA ASP A 10 1.25 17.86 6.49
C ASP A 10 0.66 18.01 7.91
N GLY A 11 0.13 16.93 8.48
CA GLY A 11 -0.53 17.00 9.79
C GLY A 11 -1.25 15.75 10.28
N ASP A 12 -1.70 14.86 9.39
CA ASP A 12 -2.45 13.65 9.80
C ASP A 12 -1.57 12.42 10.08
N PHE A 13 -0.23 12.62 10.11
CA PHE A 13 0.72 11.52 10.30
C PHE A 13 1.00 11.17 11.77
N VAL A 14 0.64 12.04 12.71
CA VAL A 14 1.11 11.92 14.11
C VAL A 14 0.16 11.16 15.04
N GLU A 15 -1.11 10.96 14.70
CA GLU A 15 -2.09 10.47 15.68
C GLU A 15 -2.19 8.93 15.84
N LYS A 16 -1.50 8.13 15.01
CA LYS A 16 -1.55 6.65 15.07
C LYS A 16 -0.26 5.97 15.53
N VAL A 17 0.62 6.71 16.21
CA VAL A 17 1.96 6.23 16.55
C VAL A 17 2.02 5.47 17.88
N LEU A 18 1.08 5.64 18.83
CA LEU A 18 1.38 5.22 20.21
C LEU A 18 0.78 3.88 20.70
N LYS A 19 -0.09 3.19 19.94
CA LYS A 19 -0.70 1.92 20.41
C LYS A 19 -0.38 0.67 19.59
N GLY A 20 0.34 0.80 18.47
CA GLY A 20 0.73 -0.30 17.58
C GLY A 20 2.23 -0.45 17.41
N SER A 21 3.03 0.14 18.31
CA SER A 21 4.49 0.22 18.13
C SER A 21 5.18 -1.13 18.21
N GLU A 22 4.70 -2.07 19.04
CA GLU A 22 5.27 -3.43 19.10
C GLU A 22 4.85 -4.27 17.88
N GLU A 23 3.56 -4.34 17.54
CA GLU A 23 3.08 -5.12 16.39
C GLU A 23 3.65 -4.63 15.04
N LYS A 24 3.84 -3.32 14.88
CA LYS A 24 4.44 -2.74 13.66
C LYS A 24 5.93 -3.06 13.57
N LEU A 25 6.66 -3.05 14.69
CA LEU A 25 8.08 -3.37 14.73
C LEU A 25 8.31 -4.85 14.39
N GLU A 26 7.55 -5.74 15.02
CA GLU A 26 7.66 -7.19 14.81
C GLU A 26 7.33 -7.59 13.37
N ARG A 27 6.27 -7.01 12.79
CA ARG A 27 5.92 -7.26 11.39
C ARG A 27 7.02 -6.78 10.47
N LYS A 28 7.49 -5.54 10.63
CA LYS A 28 8.57 -5.00 9.80
C LYS A 28 9.81 -5.89 9.84
N TYR A 29 10.26 -6.30 11.03
CA TYR A 29 11.41 -7.21 11.15
C TYR A 29 11.16 -8.59 10.54
N LYS A 30 9.94 -9.13 10.63
CA LYS A 30 9.58 -10.41 10.00
C LYS A 30 9.62 -10.31 8.47
N PHE A 31 9.11 -9.23 7.89
CA PHE A 31 9.17 -9.02 6.43
C PHE A 31 10.60 -8.82 5.93
N GLU A 32 11.42 -8.06 6.65
CA GLU A 32 12.84 -7.87 6.34
C GLU A 32 13.64 -9.18 6.45
N ALA A 33 13.36 -10.02 7.46
CA ALA A 33 14.05 -11.29 7.66
C ALA A 33 13.64 -12.38 6.66
N GLU A 34 12.39 -12.38 6.20
CA GLU A 34 11.88 -13.35 5.22
C GLU A 34 12.14 -12.93 3.76
N GLY A 35 12.72 -11.75 3.53
CA GLY A 35 13.10 -11.26 2.20
C GLY A 35 11.92 -10.83 1.33
N TYR A 36 10.79 -10.46 1.96
CA TYR A 36 9.61 -9.99 1.23
C TYR A 36 9.84 -8.57 0.73
N ASP A 37 10.04 -8.45 -0.59
CA ASP A 37 10.22 -7.19 -1.27
C ASP A 37 8.94 -6.72 -1.98
N PHE A 38 9.03 -5.56 -2.62
CA PHE A 38 7.93 -5.03 -3.41
C PHE A 38 7.45 -6.01 -4.50
N ASP A 39 8.38 -6.73 -5.14
CA ASP A 39 8.05 -7.62 -6.27
C ASP A 39 7.35 -8.89 -5.77
N TRP A 40 7.62 -9.31 -4.54
CA TRP A 40 6.86 -10.34 -3.85
C TRP A 40 5.42 -9.88 -3.60
N VAL A 41 5.21 -8.65 -3.09
CA VAL A 41 3.85 -8.10 -2.86
C VAL A 41 3.06 -8.02 -4.17
N VAL A 42 3.70 -7.62 -5.27
CA VAL A 42 3.07 -7.59 -6.60
C VAL A 42 2.62 -8.98 -7.04
N ARG A 43 3.49 -9.99 -6.89
CA ARG A 43 3.15 -11.39 -7.23
C ARG A 43 2.02 -11.94 -6.36
N HIS A 44 2.03 -11.62 -5.07
CA HIS A 44 0.98 -12.02 -4.15
C HIS A 44 -0.38 -11.39 -4.52
N VAL A 45 -0.41 -10.08 -4.82
CA VAL A 45 -1.62 -9.39 -5.28
C VAL A 45 -2.13 -9.95 -6.61
N ALA A 46 -1.23 -10.27 -7.53
CA ALA A 46 -1.57 -10.93 -8.79
C ALA A 46 -2.30 -12.24 -8.56
N GLN A 47 -1.75 -13.12 -7.72
CA GLN A 47 -2.36 -14.39 -7.35
C GLN A 47 -3.73 -14.19 -6.67
N LEU A 48 -3.80 -13.26 -5.71
CA LEU A 48 -5.03 -12.96 -4.98
C LEU A 48 -6.17 -12.50 -5.90
N LEU A 49 -5.85 -11.74 -6.96
CA LEU A 49 -6.83 -11.18 -7.88
C LEU A 49 -7.00 -11.99 -9.17
N GLY A 50 -6.32 -13.14 -9.30
CA GLY A 50 -6.36 -13.98 -10.48
C GLY A 50 -5.88 -13.26 -11.75
N MET A 51 -4.80 -12.49 -11.64
CA MET A 51 -4.23 -11.70 -12.74
C MET A 51 -2.73 -11.93 -12.89
N GLU A 52 -2.17 -11.58 -14.05
CA GLU A 52 -0.72 -11.69 -14.26
C GLU A 52 0.04 -10.56 -13.54
N PRO A 53 1.24 -10.81 -12.98
CA PRO A 53 2.03 -9.78 -12.28
C PRO A 53 2.28 -8.49 -13.07
N PRO A 54 2.55 -8.51 -14.39
CA PRO A 54 2.65 -7.29 -15.19
C PRO A 54 1.37 -6.44 -15.20
N ASP A 55 0.19 -7.07 -15.08
CA ASP A 55 -1.11 -6.39 -15.14
C ASP A 55 -1.46 -5.66 -13.84
N VAL A 56 -0.88 -6.08 -12.72
CA VAL A 56 -1.03 -5.41 -11.41
C VAL A 56 -0.54 -3.96 -11.49
N LEU A 57 0.56 -3.73 -12.23
CA LEU A 57 1.21 -2.44 -12.37
C LEU A 57 0.99 -1.79 -13.74
N ALA A 58 0.21 -2.43 -14.62
CA ALA A 58 -0.04 -1.94 -15.97
C ALA A 58 -0.56 -0.49 -15.95
N ARG A 59 -0.18 0.29 -16.97
CA ARG A 59 -0.70 1.65 -17.14
C ARG A 59 -2.16 1.58 -17.55
N GLY A 60 -3.02 2.34 -16.87
CA GLY A 60 -4.45 2.38 -17.16
C GLY A 60 -5.30 2.61 -15.92
N LYS A 61 -6.57 2.91 -16.17
CA LYS A 61 -7.60 3.17 -15.14
C LYS A 61 -8.66 2.06 -15.09
N TYR A 62 -8.35 0.88 -15.62
CA TYR A 62 -9.24 -0.27 -15.49
C TYR A 62 -9.46 -0.61 -14.02
N ARG A 63 -10.71 -0.92 -13.66
CA ARG A 63 -11.13 -1.13 -12.27
C ARG A 63 -10.27 -2.18 -11.55
N GLN A 64 -9.93 -3.27 -12.23
CA GLN A 64 -9.10 -4.35 -11.66
C GLN A 64 -7.66 -3.90 -11.42
N THR A 65 -7.01 -3.23 -12.38
CA THR A 65 -5.66 -2.69 -12.22
C THR A 65 -5.58 -1.62 -11.13
N VAL A 66 -6.62 -0.76 -11.01
CA VAL A 66 -6.69 0.23 -9.92
C VAL A 66 -6.81 -0.46 -8.56
N LYS A 67 -7.64 -1.49 -8.45
CA LYS A 67 -7.75 -2.32 -7.23
C LYS A 67 -6.41 -2.96 -6.88
N ALA A 68 -5.78 -3.62 -7.85
CA ALA A 68 -4.49 -4.29 -7.67
C ALA A 68 -3.39 -3.32 -7.21
N ARG A 69 -3.22 -2.19 -7.91
CA ARG A 69 -2.24 -1.17 -7.53
C ARG A 69 -2.52 -0.57 -6.15
N SER A 70 -3.79 -0.36 -5.80
CA SER A 70 -4.17 0.12 -4.48
C SER A 70 -3.76 -0.85 -3.37
N LEU A 71 -3.95 -2.15 -3.56
CA LEU A 71 -3.49 -3.18 -2.62
C LEU A 71 -1.97 -3.19 -2.48
N VAL A 72 -1.22 -3.17 -3.60
CA VAL A 72 0.25 -3.08 -3.58
C VAL A 72 0.72 -1.85 -2.80
N CYS A 73 0.21 -0.66 -3.13
CA CYS A 73 0.60 0.58 -2.46
C CYS A 73 0.34 0.50 -0.95
N TYR A 74 -0.83 0.02 -0.54
CA TYR A 74 -1.19 -0.10 0.86
C TYR A 74 -0.27 -1.06 1.62
N TRP A 75 -0.05 -2.27 1.09
CA TRP A 75 0.77 -3.28 1.75
C TRP A 75 2.25 -2.93 1.77
N CYS A 76 2.82 -2.41 0.68
CA CYS A 76 4.20 -1.95 0.69
C CYS A 76 4.40 -0.77 1.66
N HIS A 77 3.42 0.12 1.79
CA HIS A 77 3.50 1.21 2.76
C HIS A 77 3.38 0.72 4.21
N ARG A 78 2.38 -0.13 4.49
CA ARG A 78 2.07 -0.58 5.84
C ARG A 78 3.03 -1.64 6.37
N GLU A 79 3.33 -2.64 5.55
CA GLU A 79 4.03 -3.86 5.98
C GLU A 79 5.53 -3.79 5.66
N LEU A 80 5.90 -3.21 4.52
CA LEU A 80 7.32 -3.01 4.13
C LEU A 80 7.88 -1.65 4.53
N GLY A 81 7.07 -0.77 5.11
CA GLY A 81 7.49 0.57 5.56
C GLY A 81 7.90 1.53 4.44
N MET A 82 7.58 1.23 3.17
CA MET A 82 7.93 2.09 2.05
C MET A 82 7.18 3.43 2.12
N THR A 83 7.88 4.53 1.88
CA THR A 83 7.26 5.85 1.80
C THR A 83 6.44 6.01 0.51
N THR A 84 5.46 6.92 0.52
CA THR A 84 4.70 7.27 -0.70
C THR A 84 5.59 7.84 -1.80
N VAL A 85 6.72 8.46 -1.43
CA VAL A 85 7.73 8.98 -2.38
C VAL A 85 8.50 7.84 -3.06
N GLU A 86 8.93 6.83 -2.32
CA GLU A 86 9.60 5.64 -2.90
C GLU A 86 8.67 4.87 -3.83
N LEU A 87 7.42 4.67 -3.39
CA LEU A 87 6.38 4.03 -4.20
C LEU A 87 6.07 4.83 -5.46
N ALA A 88 5.98 6.16 -5.38
CA ALA A 88 5.77 7.03 -6.55
C ALA A 88 6.89 6.89 -7.57
N LYS A 89 8.15 6.86 -7.12
CA LYS A 89 9.32 6.61 -7.98
C LYS A 89 9.27 5.22 -8.62
N LYS A 90 9.01 4.17 -7.84
CA LYS A 90 8.97 2.78 -8.34
C LYS A 90 7.84 2.57 -9.35
N LEU A 91 6.68 3.18 -9.13
CA LEU A 91 5.49 3.08 -9.99
C LEU A 91 5.49 4.07 -11.17
N LYS A 92 6.42 5.03 -11.20
CA LYS A 92 6.44 6.16 -12.17
C LYS A 92 5.11 6.94 -12.16
N LEU A 93 4.59 7.23 -10.96
CA LEU A 93 3.37 7.99 -10.69
C LEU A 93 3.66 9.21 -9.81
N SER A 94 2.71 10.13 -9.71
CA SER A 94 2.82 11.24 -8.75
C SER A 94 2.59 10.75 -7.31
N GLN A 95 3.23 11.39 -6.34
CA GLN A 95 3.05 11.08 -4.92
C GLN A 95 1.57 11.19 -4.48
N PRO A 96 0.78 12.22 -4.88
CA PRO A 96 -0.64 12.27 -4.54
C PRO A 96 -1.44 11.07 -5.04
N THR A 97 -1.20 10.63 -6.29
CA THR A 97 -1.85 9.43 -6.84
C THR A 97 -1.52 8.17 -6.05
N VAL A 98 -0.28 8.05 -5.56
CA VAL A 98 0.12 6.94 -4.69
C VAL A 98 -0.56 7.04 -3.32
N SER A 99 -0.60 8.23 -2.71
CA SER A 99 -1.29 8.47 -1.44
C SER A 99 -2.78 8.07 -1.51
N GLU A 100 -3.49 8.51 -2.55
CA GLU A 100 -4.87 8.07 -2.81
C GLU A 100 -4.98 6.54 -2.98
N SER A 101 -3.98 5.93 -3.62
CA SER A 101 -3.96 4.48 -3.83
C SER A 101 -3.78 3.72 -2.52
N VAL A 102 -2.96 4.21 -1.59
CA VAL A 102 -2.79 3.67 -0.23
C VAL A 102 -4.10 3.73 0.54
N VAL A 103 -4.75 4.91 0.56
CA VAL A 103 -6.04 5.10 1.27
C VAL A 103 -7.12 4.18 0.69
N ARG A 104 -7.22 4.09 -0.64
CA ARG A 104 -8.16 3.18 -1.30
C ARG A 104 -7.86 1.72 -1.00
N GLY A 105 -6.58 1.33 -1.01
CA GLY A 105 -6.14 -0.03 -0.69
C GLY A 105 -6.52 -0.44 0.74
N GLN A 106 -6.35 0.47 1.71
CA GLN A 106 -6.79 0.25 3.08
C GLN A 106 -8.29 -0.05 3.16
N LYS A 107 -9.12 0.71 2.44
CA LYS A 107 -10.57 0.49 2.39
C LYS A 107 -10.92 -0.87 1.80
N ILE A 108 -10.33 -1.23 0.66
CA ILE A 108 -10.55 -2.54 0.01
C ILE A 108 -10.18 -3.69 0.95
N VAL A 109 -9.03 -3.60 1.63
CA VAL A 109 -8.60 -4.61 2.60
C VAL A 109 -9.61 -4.79 3.73
N ALA A 110 -10.14 -3.68 4.26
CA ALA A 110 -11.14 -3.72 5.32
C ALA A 110 -12.50 -4.26 4.85
N GLU A 111 -12.96 -3.85 3.67
CA GLU A 111 -14.25 -4.23 3.08
C GLU A 111 -14.28 -5.70 2.65
N GLU A 112 -13.18 -6.20 2.09
CA GLU A 112 -13.10 -7.55 1.54
C GLU A 112 -12.43 -8.55 2.50
N GLY A 113 -11.98 -8.11 3.68
CA GLY A 113 -11.36 -8.97 4.69
C GLY A 113 -10.02 -9.58 4.25
N LEU A 114 -9.28 -8.89 3.38
CA LEU A 114 -8.03 -9.38 2.81
C LEU A 114 -6.87 -9.28 3.81
N SER A 115 -5.85 -10.12 3.65
CA SER A 115 -4.62 -10.05 4.45
C SER A 115 -3.43 -10.41 3.56
N LEU A 116 -2.29 -9.72 3.76
CA LEU A 116 -1.06 -9.98 2.98
C LEU A 116 -0.37 -11.28 3.42
N LEU A 117 -0.34 -11.51 4.73
CA LEU A 117 0.05 -12.79 5.31
C LEU A 117 -1.22 -13.39 5.90
N GLU A 118 -1.50 -14.66 5.63
CA GLU A 118 -2.55 -15.36 6.36
C GLU A 118 -2.28 -15.15 7.85
N LYS A 119 -3.33 -14.78 8.60
CA LYS A 119 -3.25 -14.85 10.05
C LYS A 119 -2.95 -16.31 10.36
N MET A 120 -1.68 -16.64 10.68
CA MET A 120 -1.37 -17.90 11.33
C MET A 120 -2.25 -17.91 12.57
N LYS A 121 -3.30 -18.73 12.53
CA LYS A 121 -4.04 -19.11 13.73
C LYS A 121 -3.01 -19.84 14.58
N LEU A 122 -2.49 -19.16 15.59
CA LEU A 122 -2.00 -19.82 16.79
C LEU A 122 -3.18 -20.55 17.44
#